data_AF-A0A8K0SKA6-F1
#
_entry.id   AF-A0A8K0SKA6-F1
#
_cell.length_a   1.000
_cell.length_b   1.000
_cell.length_c   1.000
_cell.angle_alpha   90.00
_cell.angle_beta   90.00
_cell.angle_gamma   90.00
#
_symmetry.space_group_name_H-M   'P 1'
#
loop_
_entity.id
_entity.type
_entity.pdbx_description
1 polymer ?
#
loop_
_entity_poly.entity_id
_entity_poly.type
_entity_poly.pdbx_seq_one_letter_code
_entity_poly.pdbx_strand_id
1 'polypeptide(L)'
;MPPSTAQPITEQQWNAYKDTIRHLVLEEELSQAEILTTLAKRGFHVTRAQLGLQLKKWNFCRRLKPRHWEAIGHRISKRKAAGKDSAVIISGLRISERKVARQARRCKPLLCRGKSPVLEFDVPVNISTPRSPTTSSIGFAWKTKLPWFEFQDCLNIYAFPPSTGPSLRTMTKI
;
A
#
# COMPACT_ATOMS: atom_id res chain seq x y z
N MET A 1 30.13 13.82 30.03
CA MET A 1 29.99 13.44 28.60
C MET A 1 28.55 13.65 28.19
N PRO A 2 28.24 14.41 27.13
CA PRO A 2 26.87 14.46 26.64
C PRO A 2 26.52 13.16 25.88
N PRO A 3 25.28 12.67 25.96
CA PRO A 3 24.83 11.55 25.15
C PRO A 3 24.76 12.00 23.68
N SER A 4 25.44 11.26 22.81
CA SER A 4 25.37 11.44 21.35
C SER A 4 23.91 11.30 20.90
N THR A 5 23.30 12.42 20.52
CA THR A 5 21.93 12.48 20.02
C THR A 5 21.89 11.93 18.61
N ALA A 6 21.74 10.61 18.48
CA ALA A 6 21.28 10.03 17.23
C ALA A 6 19.90 10.62 16.91
N GLN A 7 19.85 11.55 15.96
CA GLN A 7 18.62 12.18 15.50
C GLN A 7 17.60 11.09 15.13
N PRO A 8 16.37 11.15 15.65
CA PRO A 8 15.35 10.17 15.31
C PRO A 8 15.02 10.28 13.81
N ILE A 9 15.17 9.17 13.09
CA ILE A 9 14.88 9.09 11.66
C ILE A 9 13.42 9.47 11.43
N THR A 10 13.19 10.54 10.67
CA THR A 10 11.85 11.10 10.43
C THR A 10 11.04 10.19 9.51
N GLU A 11 9.70 10.20 9.64
CA GLU A 11 8.83 9.43 8.74
C GLU A 11 9.04 9.78 7.26
N GLN A 12 9.38 11.03 6.95
CA GLN A 12 9.67 11.47 5.60
C GLN A 12 10.90 10.76 5.00
N GLN A 13 11.94 10.55 5.80
CA GLN A 13 13.12 9.78 5.38
C GLN A 13 12.73 8.32 5.14
N TRP A 14 11.96 7.71 6.04
CA TRP A 14 11.44 6.35 5.84
C TRP A 14 10.61 6.22 4.57
N ASN A 15 9.75 7.20 4.28
CA ASN A 15 8.90 7.21 3.08
C ASN A 15 9.73 7.31 1.79
N ALA A 16 10.81 8.10 1.78
CA ALA A 16 11.71 8.19 0.63
C ALA A 16 12.35 6.83 0.27
N TYR A 17 12.67 6.01 1.27
CA TYR A 17 13.24 4.67 1.08
C TYR A 17 12.20 3.55 1.04
N LYS A 18 10.91 3.83 1.27
CA LYS A 18 9.86 2.82 1.45
C LYS A 18 9.72 1.89 0.26
N ASP A 19 9.70 2.43 -0.96
CA ASP A 19 9.57 1.62 -2.18
C ASP A 19 10.82 0.79 -2.45
N THR A 20 12.01 1.32 -2.17
CA THR A 20 13.26 0.56 -2.22
C THR A 20 13.21 -0.61 -1.24
N ILE A 21 12.85 -0.34 0.02
CA ILE A 21 12.76 -1.37 1.07
C ILE A 21 11.71 -2.42 0.68
N ARG A 22 10.59 -1.99 0.09
CA ARG A 22 9.54 -2.88 -0.40
C ARG A 22 10.06 -3.84 -1.47
N HIS A 23 10.79 -3.33 -2.47
CA HIS A 23 11.40 -4.16 -3.53
C HIS A 23 12.39 -5.17 -2.94
N LEU A 24 13.32 -4.71 -2.08
CA LEU A 24 14.32 -5.57 -1.46
C LEU A 24 13.69 -6.69 -0.59
N VAL A 25 12.59 -6.40 0.09
CA VAL A 25 11.90 -7.37 0.97
C VAL A 25 11.01 -8.34 0.20
N LEU A 26 10.25 -7.85 -0.79
CA LEU A 26 9.19 -8.63 -1.45
C LEU A 26 9.65 -9.29 -2.76
N GLU A 27 10.53 -8.65 -3.52
CA GLU A 27 10.98 -9.13 -4.84
C GLU A 27 12.30 -9.89 -4.74
N GLU A 28 13.33 -9.28 -4.14
CA GLU A 28 14.66 -9.89 -4.01
C GLU A 28 14.77 -10.88 -2.83
N GLU A 29 13.76 -10.91 -1.95
CA GLU A 29 13.69 -11.77 -0.76
C GLU A 29 14.92 -11.68 0.18
N LEU A 30 15.65 -10.56 0.17
CA LEU A 30 16.89 -10.37 0.92
C LEU A 30 16.70 -10.51 2.44
N SER A 31 17.77 -10.92 3.12
CA SER A 31 17.84 -10.94 4.58
C SER A 31 17.84 -9.51 5.14
N GLN A 32 17.44 -9.37 6.41
CA GLN A 32 17.51 -8.07 7.09
C GLN A 32 18.94 -7.49 7.07
N ALA A 33 19.97 -8.32 7.16
CA ALA A 33 21.35 -7.86 7.13
C ALA A 33 21.72 -7.28 5.76
N GLU A 34 21.32 -7.94 4.67
CA GLU A 34 21.54 -7.46 3.30
C GLU A 34 20.76 -6.19 3.00
N ILE A 35 19.52 -6.08 3.51
CA ILE A 35 18.75 -4.83 3.38
C ILE A 35 19.49 -3.68 4.07
N LEU A 36 20.02 -3.90 5.27
CA LEU A 36 20.78 -2.88 6.00
C LEU A 36 22.05 -2.46 5.24
N THR A 37 22.82 -3.42 4.69
CA THR A 37 24.01 -3.08 3.92
C THR A 37 23.66 -2.33 2.63
N THR A 38 22.56 -2.69 1.98
CA THR A 38 22.09 -2.03 0.76
C THR A 38 21.59 -0.61 1.05
N LEU A 39 20.90 -0.40 2.17
CA LEU A 39 20.48 0.93 2.63
C LEU A 39 21.67 1.79 3.02
N ALA A 40 22.65 1.23 3.74
CA ALA A 40 23.88 1.93 4.12
C ALA A 40 24.69 2.39 2.90
N LYS A 41 24.78 1.54 1.85
CA LYS A 41 25.41 1.91 0.57
C LYS A 41 24.75 3.11 -0.11
N ARG A 42 23.47 3.35 0.17
CA ARG A 42 22.69 4.49 -0.36
C ARG A 42 22.65 5.68 0.61
N GLY A 43 23.45 5.64 1.69
CA GLY A 43 23.52 6.70 2.70
C GLY A 43 22.42 6.65 3.76
N PHE A 44 21.63 5.58 3.82
CA PHE A 44 20.58 5.41 4.83
C PHE A 44 21.00 4.41 5.91
N HIS A 45 21.52 4.94 7.02
CA HIS A 45 22.00 4.14 8.15
C HIS A 45 20.88 3.90 9.16
N VAL A 46 20.46 2.64 9.26
CA VAL A 46 19.41 2.19 10.17
C VAL A 46 19.87 0.99 10.99
N THR A 47 19.38 0.87 12.22
CA THR A 47 19.64 -0.32 13.04
C THR A 47 18.65 -1.43 12.69
N ARG A 48 19.05 -2.69 12.86
CA ARG A 48 18.19 -3.87 12.65
C ARG A 48 16.85 -3.77 13.38
N ALA A 49 16.86 -3.29 14.62
CA ALA A 49 15.65 -3.10 15.41
C ALA A 49 14.69 -2.07 14.79
N GLN A 50 15.21 -0.93 14.34
CA GLN A 50 14.43 0.13 13.69
C GLN A 50 13.81 -0.37 12.39
N LEU A 51 14.61 -1.03 11.53
CA LEU A 51 14.11 -1.65 10.31
C LEU A 51 13.02 -2.68 10.63
N GLY A 52 13.23 -3.53 11.63
CA GLY A 52 12.25 -4.53 12.06
C GLY A 52 10.92 -3.91 12.51
N LEU A 53 10.95 -2.82 13.27
CA LEU A 53 9.76 -2.10 13.70
C LEU A 53 9.03 -1.45 12.51
N GLN A 54 9.76 -0.85 11.57
CA GLN A 54 9.16 -0.22 10.39
C GLN A 54 8.54 -1.24 9.43
N LEU A 55 9.20 -2.38 9.21
CA LEU A 55 8.64 -3.46 8.41
C LEU A 55 7.35 -4.00 9.01
N LYS A 56 7.27 -4.10 10.35
CA LYS A 56 6.02 -4.43 11.05
C LYS A 56 4.96 -3.34 10.86
N LYS A 57 5.32 -2.06 11.04
CA LYS A 57 4.41 -0.92 10.85
C LYS A 57 3.82 -0.88 9.44
N TRP A 58 4.61 -1.20 8.42
CA TRP A 58 4.16 -1.26 7.02
C TRP A 58 3.51 -2.59 6.64
N ASN A 59 3.47 -3.57 7.55
CA ASN A 59 3.02 -4.94 7.29
C ASN A 59 3.71 -5.59 6.08
N PHE A 60 4.99 -5.29 5.87
CA PHE A 60 5.79 -5.90 4.82
C PHE A 60 6.20 -7.30 5.25
N CYS A 61 5.34 -8.28 4.94
CA CYS A 61 5.58 -9.67 5.26
C CYS A 61 6.04 -10.44 4.03
N ARG A 62 7.27 -10.97 4.10
CA ARG A 62 7.84 -11.90 3.11
C ARG A 62 7.18 -13.28 3.17
N ARG A 63 6.81 -13.73 4.38
CA ARG A 63 6.35 -15.09 4.64
C ARG A 63 4.97 -15.07 5.27
N LEU A 64 4.01 -15.68 4.59
CA LEU A 64 2.70 -15.98 5.17
C LEU A 64 2.77 -17.29 5.97
N LYS A 65 2.06 -17.34 7.10
CA LYS A 65 1.88 -18.55 7.91
C LYS A 65 1.13 -19.61 7.10
N PRO A 66 1.29 -20.92 7.38
CA PRO A 66 0.58 -21.99 6.67
C PRO A 66 -0.94 -21.80 6.60
N ARG A 67 -1.56 -21.36 7.71
CA ARG A 67 -3.00 -21.05 7.78
C ARG A 67 -3.44 -19.98 6.77
N HIS A 68 -2.60 -18.98 6.49
CA HIS A 68 -2.91 -17.95 5.50
C HIS A 68 -2.90 -18.54 4.08
N TRP A 69 -1.94 -19.44 3.78
CA TRP A 69 -1.88 -20.11 2.48
C TRP A 69 -3.04 -21.07 2.24
N GLU A 70 -3.49 -21.76 3.29
CA GLU A 70 -4.70 -22.58 3.27
C GLU A 70 -5.93 -21.73 2.92
N ALA A 71 -6.12 -20.62 3.63
CA ALA A 71 -7.20 -19.67 3.40
C ALA A 71 -7.20 -19.10 1.97
N ILE A 72 -6.03 -18.70 1.47
CA ILE A 72 -5.84 -18.23 0.08
C ILE A 72 -6.21 -19.34 -0.90
N GLY A 73 -5.70 -20.55 -0.69
CA GLY A 73 -5.98 -21.71 -1.53
C GLY A 73 -7.47 -22.05 -1.60
N HIS A 74 -8.16 -22.01 -0.44
CA HIS A 74 -9.60 -22.22 -0.36
C HIS A 74 -10.37 -21.17 -1.16
N ARG A 75 -10.03 -19.89 -1.01
CA ARG A 75 -10.72 -18.79 -1.71
C ARG A 75 -10.48 -18.81 -3.22
N ILE A 76 -9.27 -19.16 -3.68
CA ILE A 76 -8.98 -19.37 -5.11
C ILE A 76 -9.82 -20.53 -5.65
N SER A 77 -9.89 -21.64 -4.91
CA SER A 77 -10.67 -22.81 -5.32
C SER A 77 -12.16 -22.48 -5.43
N LYS A 78 -12.71 -21.75 -4.45
CA LYS A 78 -14.10 -21.28 -4.46
C LYS A 78 -14.38 -20.35 -5.65
N ARG A 79 -13.45 -19.45 -5.98
CA ARG A 79 -13.59 -18.53 -7.13
C ARG A 79 -13.47 -19.24 -8.46
N LYS A 80 -12.56 -20.22 -8.57
CA LYS A 80 -12.41 -21.07 -9.76
C LYS A 80 -13.68 -21.89 -10.01
N ALA A 81 -14.31 -22.42 -8.96
CA ALA A 81 -15.60 -23.11 -9.07
C ALA A 81 -16.73 -22.19 -9.59
N ALA A 82 -16.64 -20.89 -9.32
CA ALA A 82 -17.55 -19.88 -9.87
C ALA A 82 -17.09 -19.30 -11.23
N GLY A 83 -16.11 -19.92 -11.90
CA GLY A 83 -15.60 -19.48 -13.20
C GLY A 83 -14.80 -18.17 -13.19
N LYS A 84 -14.26 -17.74 -12.04
CA LYS A 84 -13.54 -16.47 -11.90
C LYS A 84 -12.05 -16.67 -11.66
N ASP A 85 -11.24 -16.00 -12.48
CA ASP A 85 -9.80 -15.91 -12.27
C ASP A 85 -9.46 -15.10 -11.01
N SER A 86 -8.29 -15.37 -10.44
CA SER A 86 -7.89 -14.81 -9.15
C SER A 86 -6.43 -14.39 -9.18
N ALA A 87 -6.19 -13.07 -9.07
CA ALA A 87 -4.87 -12.52 -8.79
C ALA A 87 -4.70 -12.37 -7.28
N VAL A 88 -3.59 -12.87 -6.74
CA VAL A 88 -3.25 -12.75 -5.31
C VAL A 88 -2.22 -11.66 -5.14
N ILE A 89 -2.53 -10.68 -4.29
CA ILE A 89 -1.66 -9.56 -3.96
C ILE A 89 -1.36 -9.63 -2.46
N ILE A 90 -0.09 -9.74 -2.09
CA ILE A 90 0.37 -9.78 -0.70
C ILE A 90 1.28 -8.58 -0.47
N SER A 91 0.99 -7.74 0.54
CA SER A 91 1.78 -6.53 0.81
C SER A 91 1.93 -5.63 -0.42
N GLY A 92 0.90 -5.63 -1.27
CA GLY A 92 0.86 -4.92 -2.55
C GLY A 92 1.70 -5.52 -3.68
N LEU A 93 2.36 -6.66 -3.50
CA LEU A 93 3.06 -7.39 -4.56
C LEU A 93 2.15 -8.47 -5.15
N ARG A 94 2.01 -8.51 -6.48
CA ARG A 94 1.30 -9.59 -7.16
C ARG A 94 2.15 -10.85 -7.17
N ILE A 95 1.61 -11.93 -6.60
CA ILE A 95 2.29 -13.23 -6.55
C ILE A 95 1.92 -14.04 -7.79
N SER A 96 2.91 -14.70 -8.39
CA SER A 96 2.67 -15.60 -9.52
C SER A 96 1.81 -16.79 -9.12
N GLU A 97 0.91 -17.19 -10.01
CA GLU A 97 -0.01 -18.31 -9.77
C GLU A 97 0.72 -19.61 -9.46
N ARG A 98 1.87 -19.85 -10.10
CA ARG A 98 2.75 -21.00 -9.83
C ARG A 98 3.24 -21.01 -8.37
N LYS A 99 3.66 -19.86 -7.83
CA LYS A 99 4.10 -19.73 -6.43
C LYS A 99 2.94 -19.95 -5.47
N VAL A 100 1.78 -19.36 -5.77
CA VAL A 100 0.56 -19.56 -4.96
C VAL A 100 0.13 -21.02 -4.94
N ALA A 101 0.05 -21.68 -6.09
CA ALA A 101 -0.40 -23.06 -6.20
C ALA A 101 0.55 -24.03 -5.45
N ARG A 102 1.87 -23.84 -5.60
CA ARG A 102 2.88 -24.63 -4.89
C ARG A 102 2.70 -24.51 -3.38
N GLN A 103 2.55 -23.29 -2.88
CA GLN A 103 2.49 -23.03 -1.45
C GLN A 103 1.14 -23.43 -0.84
N ALA A 104 0.03 -23.19 -1.54
CA ALA A 104 -1.28 -23.65 -1.14
C ALA A 104 -1.35 -25.18 -1.06
N ARG A 105 -0.75 -25.91 -2.01
CA ARG A 105 -0.65 -27.39 -1.97
C ARG A 105 0.10 -27.89 -0.74
N ARG A 106 1.24 -27.25 -0.42
CA ARG A 106 2.07 -27.61 0.74
C ARG A 106 1.35 -27.39 2.07
N CYS A 107 0.47 -26.39 2.13
CA CYS A 107 -0.26 -26.01 3.35
C CYS A 107 -1.68 -26.57 3.42
N LYS A 108 -2.08 -27.49 2.53
CA LYS A 108 -3.38 -28.16 2.65
C LYS A 108 -3.41 -29.00 3.94
N PRO A 109 -4.43 -28.86 4.80
CA PRO A 109 -4.65 -29.81 5.87
C PRO A 109 -4.90 -31.19 5.26
N LEU A 110 -4.20 -32.19 5.78
CA LEU A 110 -4.57 -33.58 5.60
C LEU A 110 -5.87 -33.77 6.40
N LEU A 111 -7.00 -33.74 5.70
CA LEU A 111 -8.31 -34.18 6.19
C LEU A 111 -9.06 -33.21 7.13
N CYS A 112 -10.35 -33.02 6.81
CA CYS A 112 -11.42 -32.59 7.71
C CYS A 112 -11.35 -31.16 8.28
N ARG A 113 -11.83 -30.18 7.51
CA ARG A 113 -12.54 -29.04 8.13
C ARG A 113 -13.66 -28.53 7.23
N GLY A 114 -14.89 -28.97 7.52
CA GLY A 114 -16.12 -28.43 6.92
C GLY A 114 -16.43 -26.98 7.32
N LYS A 115 -15.47 -26.25 7.90
CA LYS A 115 -15.61 -24.83 8.27
C LYS A 115 -14.76 -24.01 7.32
N SER A 116 -15.38 -23.09 6.59
CA SER A 116 -14.66 -22.13 5.76
C SER A 116 -13.67 -21.36 6.66
N PRO A 117 -12.37 -21.32 6.34
CA PRO A 117 -11.39 -20.66 7.19
C PRO A 117 -11.75 -19.18 7.31
N VAL A 118 -11.99 -18.72 8.55
CA VAL A 118 -12.17 -17.31 8.87
C VAL A 118 -10.87 -16.57 8.54
N LEU A 119 -10.99 -15.48 7.79
CA LEU A 119 -9.87 -14.69 7.27
C LEU A 119 -9.46 -13.62 8.28
N GLU A 120 -8.81 -14.01 9.37
CA GLU A 120 -8.02 -13.06 10.16
C GLU A 120 -6.61 -13.07 9.60
N PHE A 121 -6.33 -12.14 8.68
CA PHE A 121 -4.97 -11.90 8.25
C PHE A 121 -4.37 -10.77 9.08
N ASP A 122 -3.29 -11.05 9.78
CA ASP A 122 -2.38 -10.03 10.33
C ASP A 122 -1.63 -9.26 9.20
N VAL A 123 -1.85 -9.64 7.94
CA VAL A 123 -1.10 -9.19 6.76
C VAL A 123 -2.08 -8.78 5.65
N PRO A 124 -1.88 -7.65 4.95
CA PRO A 124 -2.78 -7.25 3.86
C PRO A 124 -2.68 -8.23 2.69
N VAL A 125 -3.68 -9.10 2.56
CA VAL A 125 -3.85 -10.04 1.45
C VAL A 125 -5.13 -9.69 0.68
N ASN A 126 -4.98 -9.35 -0.61
CA ASN A 126 -6.10 -9.09 -1.50
C ASN A 126 -6.19 -10.17 -2.59
N ILE A 127 -7.40 -10.70 -2.82
CA ILE A 127 -7.70 -11.67 -3.88
C ILE A 127 -8.78 -11.05 -4.75
N SER A 128 -8.40 -10.65 -5.97
CA SER A 128 -9.28 -9.92 -6.89
C SER A 128 -9.33 -10.62 -8.25
N THR A 129 -10.42 -10.40 -9.00
CA THR A 129 -10.45 -10.78 -10.43
C THR A 129 -9.51 -9.82 -11.17
N PRO A 130 -8.52 -10.29 -11.95
CA PRO A 130 -7.73 -9.40 -12.79
C PRO A 130 -8.65 -8.67 -13.78
N ARG A 131 -8.34 -7.41 -14.08
CA ARG A 131 -9.03 -6.64 -15.13
C ARG A 131 -8.84 -7.38 -16.45
N SER A 132 -9.94 -7.72 -17.13
CA SER A 132 -9.85 -8.36 -18.46
C SER A 132 -9.13 -7.40 -19.43
N PRO A 133 -8.17 -7.88 -20.23
CA PRO A 133 -7.48 -7.06 -21.22
C PRO A 133 -8.41 -6.59 -22.37
N THR A 134 -9.59 -7.18 -22.51
CA THR A 134 -10.52 -6.96 -23.63
C THR A 134 -11.39 -5.70 -23.49
N THR A 135 -11.30 -4.94 -22.40
CA THR A 135 -12.06 -3.68 -22.25
C THR A 135 -11.14 -2.47 -22.27
N SER A 136 -10.28 -2.41 -23.28
CA SER A 136 -9.67 -1.17 -23.73
C SER A 136 -10.77 -0.34 -24.42
N SER A 137 -11.11 0.81 -23.84
CA SER A 137 -12.12 1.78 -24.27
C SER A 137 -13.58 1.61 -23.82
N ILE A 138 -13.86 1.17 -22.58
CA ILE A 138 -14.94 1.89 -21.88
C ILE A 138 -14.32 3.23 -21.49
N GLY A 139 -14.62 4.26 -22.28
CA GLY A 139 -14.45 5.64 -21.86
C GLY A 139 -15.15 5.77 -20.51
N PHE A 140 -14.36 5.88 -19.45
CA PHE A 140 -14.84 6.41 -18.18
C PHE A 140 -15.17 7.87 -18.45
N ALA A 141 -16.33 8.13 -19.05
CA ALA A 141 -17.02 9.38 -18.89
C ALA A 141 -17.37 9.45 -17.40
N TRP A 142 -16.39 9.91 -16.61
CA TRP A 142 -16.65 10.38 -15.27
C TRP A 142 -17.86 11.30 -15.40
N LYS A 143 -18.99 10.89 -14.84
CA LYS A 143 -20.12 11.79 -14.72
C LYS A 143 -19.57 12.92 -13.88
N THR A 144 -19.39 14.08 -14.51
CA THR A 144 -18.82 15.33 -13.99
C THR A 144 -19.61 15.93 -12.83
N LYS A 145 -20.50 15.15 -12.20
CA LYS A 145 -21.46 15.54 -11.17
C LYS A 145 -21.54 14.45 -10.12
N LEU A 146 -20.42 14.18 -9.46
CA LEU A 146 -20.45 13.43 -8.20
C LEU A 146 -20.68 14.47 -7.07
N PRO A 147 -21.68 14.28 -6.19
CA PRO A 147 -22.09 15.28 -5.20
C PRO A 147 -20.98 15.81 -4.29
N TRP A 148 -19.94 15.01 -4.06
CA TRP A 148 -18.80 15.40 -3.24
C TRP A 148 -17.92 16.51 -3.86
N PHE A 149 -17.87 16.62 -5.21
CA PHE A 149 -17.17 17.72 -5.87
C PHE A 149 -17.93 19.05 -5.71
N GLU A 150 -19.26 19.03 -5.76
CA GLU A 150 -20.08 20.23 -5.52
C GLU A 150 -19.97 20.73 -4.07
N PHE A 151 -19.60 19.86 -3.12
CA PHE A 151 -19.41 20.24 -1.73
C PHE A 151 -18.12 21.06 -1.51
N GLN A 152 -17.11 20.93 -2.38
CA GLN A 152 -15.87 21.70 -2.26
C GLN A 152 -16.04 23.17 -2.65
N ASP A 153 -16.95 23.48 -3.57
CA ASP A 153 -17.19 24.85 -4.03
C ASP A 153 -17.88 25.72 -2.97
N CYS A 154 -18.70 25.12 -2.10
CA CYS A 154 -19.41 25.85 -1.03
C CYS A 154 -18.49 26.39 0.08
N LEU A 155 -17.29 25.81 0.27
CA LEU A 155 -16.38 26.23 1.35
C LEU A 155 -15.49 27.41 0.95
N ASN A 156 -15.40 27.74 -0.34
CA ASN A 156 -14.57 28.83 -0.84
C ASN A 156 -15.30 30.20 -0.94
N ILE A 157 -16.61 30.24 -0.63
CA ILE A 157 -17.44 31.46 -0.76
C ILE A 157 -17.42 32.33 0.52
N TYR A 158 -16.99 31.79 1.67
CA TYR A 158 -16.92 32.56 2.93
C TYR A 158 -15.54 33.19 3.24
N ALA A 159 -14.60 33.16 2.31
CA ALA A 159 -13.32 33.87 2.46
C ALA A 159 -13.51 35.37 2.13
N PHE A 160 -13.90 36.13 3.16
CA PHE A 160 -13.71 37.58 3.38
C PHE A 160 -13.55 38.50 2.14
N PRO A 161 -14.51 39.39 1.84
CA PRO A 161 -14.24 40.48 0.91
C PRO A 161 -13.23 41.48 1.53
N PRO A 162 -12.19 41.91 0.79
CA PRO A 162 -11.28 42.95 1.26
C PRO A 162 -11.98 44.31 1.31
N SER A 163 -11.85 44.97 2.46
CA SER A 163 -12.23 46.36 2.71
C SER A 163 -11.58 47.30 1.68
N THR A 164 -12.35 47.78 0.70
CA THR A 164 -11.95 48.90 -0.15
C THR A 164 -12.24 50.23 0.55
N GLY A 165 -11.21 50.86 1.11
CA GLY A 165 -11.26 52.26 1.50
C GLY A 165 -11.03 53.18 0.28
N PRO A 166 -11.72 54.33 0.16
CA PRO A 166 -11.52 55.22 -0.99
C PRO A 166 -10.25 56.06 -0.82
N SER A 167 -9.34 55.95 -1.78
CA SER A 167 -8.17 56.84 -1.93
C SER A 167 -8.52 57.99 -2.87
N LEU A 168 -8.69 59.18 -2.30
CA LEU A 168 -8.80 60.44 -3.07
C LEU A 168 -7.40 60.91 -3.45
N ARG A 169 -7.04 60.83 -4.73
CA ARG A 169 -5.98 61.63 -5.33
C ARG A 169 -6.60 62.63 -6.29
N THR A 170 -6.58 63.90 -5.89
CA THR A 170 -6.90 65.05 -6.73
C THR A 170 -5.80 65.25 -7.77
N MET A 171 -6.22 65.44 -9.03
CA MET A 171 -5.37 65.82 -10.15
C MET A 171 -5.30 67.34 -10.30
N THR A 172 -4.12 67.78 -10.70
CA THR A 172 -3.61 69.14 -10.89
C THR A 172 -4.15 69.81 -12.17
N LYS A 173 -4.59 71.07 -12.03
CA LYS A 173 -4.17 72.28 -12.79
C LYS A 173 -4.15 72.23 -14.33
N ILE A 174 -5.06 72.99 -14.96
CA ILE A 174 -4.78 74.03 -15.98
C ILE A 174 -5.67 75.22 -15.65
#